data_AF-D0W0J7-F1
#
_entry.id   AF-D0W0J7-F1
#
_cell.length_a   1.000
_cell.length_b   1.000
_cell.length_c   1.000
_cell.angle_alpha   90.00
_cell.angle_beta   90.00
_cell.angle_gamma   90.00
#
_symmetry.space_group_name_H-M   'P 1'
#
loop_
_entity.id
_entity.type
_entity.pdbx_description
1 polymer ?
#
loop_
_entity_poly.entity_id
_entity_poly.type
_entity_poly.pdbx_seq_one_letter_code
_entity_poly.pdbx_strand_id
1 'polypeptide(L)'
;MEKIEKFKSELLNAIFQYTQCISIFVYKKNIYYLIDYKENFILNMKLDLDLDFKNGNITLEQYQDEMNSYYYRNGIWQLTKDNFESYLQSDSVIELKKDELKKLMFQEFTSDEAVRLYSVVENKLSYNDPISDSGQQSDFLKINQISSRLPLFYVNFDTEVYLHMDWDRCHEDYVYDGWFSKAMDFGYLIPDEFCYWKIEGRDYWKFRQL
;
A
#
# COMPACT_ATOMS: atom_id res chain seq x y z
N MET A 1 22.86 -8.68 -15.75
CA MET A 1 22.92 -7.22 -15.93
C MET A 1 21.64 -6.66 -15.33
N GLU A 2 21.81 -6.07 -14.13
CA GLU A 2 20.92 -5.16 -13.39
C GLU A 2 19.39 -5.41 -13.42
N LYS A 3 18.90 -6.30 -12.54
CA LYS A 3 17.57 -6.12 -11.90
C LYS A 3 17.69 -5.35 -10.57
N ILE A 4 18.73 -4.51 -10.46
CA ILE A 4 18.87 -3.52 -9.40
C ILE A 4 19.01 -2.19 -10.12
N GLU A 5 17.98 -1.83 -10.88
CA GLU A 5 17.76 -0.42 -11.16
C GLU A 5 17.39 0.20 -9.82
N LYS A 6 18.17 1.20 -9.40
CA LYS A 6 17.74 2.19 -8.41
C LYS A 6 16.29 2.55 -8.76
N PHE A 7 15.34 2.34 -7.84
CA PHE A 7 13.94 2.66 -8.13
C PHE A 7 13.89 4.10 -8.64
N LYS A 8 13.22 4.32 -9.77
CA LYS A 8 13.19 5.64 -10.41
C LYS A 8 12.66 6.66 -9.41
N SER A 9 13.20 7.88 -9.46
CA SER A 9 12.74 8.99 -8.61
C SER A 9 11.24 9.21 -8.74
N GLU A 10 10.68 8.97 -9.93
CA GLU A 10 9.24 9.00 -10.19
C GLU A 10 8.45 8.03 -9.30
N LEU A 11 8.91 6.78 -9.15
CA LEU A 11 8.25 5.79 -8.28
C LEU A 11 8.36 6.19 -6.81
N LEU A 12 9.53 6.64 -6.36
CA LEU A 12 9.70 7.10 -4.99
C LEU A 12 8.81 8.30 -4.66
N ASN A 13 8.69 9.23 -5.61
CA ASN A 13 7.80 10.38 -5.49
C ASN A 13 6.33 9.94 -5.48
N ALA A 14 5.94 9.01 -6.35
CA ALA A 14 4.57 8.48 -6.39
C ALA A 14 4.18 7.78 -5.07
N ILE A 15 5.09 6.96 -4.52
CA ILE A 15 4.90 6.31 -3.22
C ILE A 15 4.81 7.34 -2.09
N PHE A 16 5.70 8.33 -2.07
CA PHE A 16 5.69 9.38 -1.04
C PHE A 16 4.45 10.27 -1.11
N GLN A 17 3.90 10.50 -2.31
CA GLN A 17 2.64 11.21 -2.52
C GLN A 17 1.40 10.34 -2.32
N TYR A 18 1.57 9.04 -2.00
CA TYR A 18 0.48 8.07 -1.87
C TYR A 18 -0.42 7.94 -3.12
N THR A 19 0.10 8.29 -4.31
CA THR A 19 -0.57 7.97 -5.59
C THR A 19 -0.38 6.50 -5.93
N GLN A 20 0.80 5.97 -5.65
CA GLN A 20 1.08 4.55 -5.59
C GLN A 20 1.38 4.16 -4.15
N CYS A 21 1.16 2.91 -3.78
CA CYS A 21 1.51 2.40 -2.46
C CYS A 21 1.78 0.90 -2.50
N ILE A 22 2.28 0.37 -1.39
CA ILE A 22 2.53 -1.06 -1.25
C ILE A 22 1.29 -1.71 -0.62
N SER A 23 0.85 -2.84 -1.15
CA SER A 23 -0.21 -3.68 -0.59
C SER A 23 0.31 -5.09 -0.36
N ILE A 24 -0.23 -5.75 0.68
CA ILE A 24 -0.01 -7.17 0.94
C ILE A 24 -1.22 -7.94 0.45
N PHE A 25 -1.00 -8.96 -0.36
CA PHE A 25 -2.02 -9.93 -0.74
C PHE A 25 -1.67 -11.32 -0.22
N VAL A 26 -2.65 -12.00 0.40
CA VAL A 26 -2.57 -13.42 0.75
C VAL A 26 -3.46 -14.19 -0.21
N TYR A 27 -2.86 -15.12 -0.94
CA TYR A 27 -3.54 -15.94 -1.93
C TYR A 27 -2.93 -17.34 -2.00
N LYS A 28 -3.75 -18.38 -1.82
CA LYS A 28 -3.31 -19.79 -1.83
C LYS A 28 -2.16 -20.04 -0.85
N LYS A 29 -2.22 -19.40 0.34
CA LYS A 29 -1.21 -19.41 1.41
C LYS A 29 0.13 -18.77 1.04
N ASN A 30 0.21 -18.02 -0.05
CA ASN A 30 1.38 -17.23 -0.42
C ASN A 30 1.14 -15.75 -0.10
N ILE A 31 2.20 -15.05 0.30
CA ILE A 31 2.19 -13.60 0.53
C ILE A 31 2.84 -12.91 -0.66
N TYR A 32 2.13 -11.95 -1.23
CA TYR A 32 2.57 -11.09 -2.32
C TYR A 32 2.65 -9.65 -1.82
N TYR A 33 3.70 -8.95 -2.24
CA TYR A 33 3.83 -7.52 -2.05
C TYR A 33 3.75 -6.83 -3.39
N LEU A 34 2.69 -6.03 -3.56
CA LEU A 34 2.40 -5.35 -4.81
C LEU A 34 2.55 -3.86 -4.63
N ILE A 35 3.21 -3.19 -5.58
CA ILE A 35 3.09 -1.75 -5.76
C ILE A 35 2.18 -1.51 -6.95
N ASP A 36 1.18 -0.66 -6.74
CA ASP A 36 0.27 -0.21 -7.78
C ASP A 36 -0.35 1.14 -7.36
N TYR A 37 -1.16 1.73 -8.23
CA TYR A 37 -2.01 2.87 -7.89
C TYR A 37 -2.93 2.52 -6.73
N LYS A 38 -3.10 3.48 -5.81
CA LYS A 38 -3.87 3.29 -4.59
C LYS A 38 -5.29 2.82 -4.86
N GLU A 39 -5.91 3.35 -5.90
CA GLU A 39 -7.27 3.05 -6.34
C GLU A 39 -7.42 1.58 -6.79
N ASN A 40 -6.34 0.95 -7.28
CA ASN A 40 -6.36 -0.45 -7.72
C ASN A 40 -6.45 -1.43 -6.53
N PHE A 41 -6.25 -0.98 -5.29
CA PHE A 41 -6.44 -1.80 -4.10
C PHE A 41 -7.86 -1.76 -3.54
N ILE A 42 -8.78 -1.05 -4.19
CA ILE A 42 -10.21 -1.11 -3.91
C ILE A 42 -10.78 -2.37 -4.58
N LEU A 43 -11.36 -3.31 -3.82
CA LEU A 43 -11.75 -4.60 -4.38
C LEU A 43 -12.88 -4.47 -5.39
N ASN A 44 -13.93 -3.69 -5.07
CA ASN A 44 -15.16 -3.62 -5.85
C ASN A 44 -15.49 -2.19 -6.28
N MET A 45 -14.66 -1.62 -7.16
CA MET A 45 -14.88 -0.27 -7.71
C MET A 45 -16.18 -0.15 -8.53
N LYS A 46 -16.73 -1.28 -9.00
CA LYS A 46 -18.02 -1.32 -9.68
C LYS A 46 -19.15 -0.69 -8.83
N LEU A 47 -19.06 -0.72 -7.50
CA LEU A 47 -20.08 -0.11 -6.63
C LEU A 47 -20.23 1.39 -6.87
N ASP A 48 -19.12 2.11 -7.06
CA ASP A 48 -19.16 3.55 -7.39
C ASP A 48 -19.82 3.78 -8.76
N LEU A 49 -19.42 3.00 -9.76
CA LEU A 49 -19.98 3.11 -11.10
C LEU A 49 -21.49 2.79 -11.11
N ASP A 50 -21.92 1.79 -10.34
CA ASP A 50 -23.33 1.45 -10.15
C ASP A 50 -24.11 2.58 -9.47
N LEU A 51 -23.51 3.24 -8.47
CA LEU A 51 -24.12 4.37 -7.77
C LEU A 51 -24.28 5.57 -8.70
N ASP A 52 -23.25 5.92 -9.47
CA ASP A 52 -23.31 7.01 -10.44
C ASP A 52 -24.39 6.78 -11.50
N PHE A 53 -24.49 5.55 -12.02
CA PHE A 53 -25.54 5.20 -12.97
C PHE A 53 -26.94 5.27 -12.34
N LYS A 54 -27.13 4.72 -11.13
CA LYS A 54 -28.42 4.77 -10.42
C LYS A 54 -28.86 6.19 -10.09
N ASN A 55 -27.91 7.07 -9.78
CA ASN A 55 -28.17 8.48 -9.48
C ASN A 55 -28.43 9.32 -10.73
N GLY A 56 -28.23 8.75 -11.93
CA GLY A 56 -28.36 9.45 -13.21
C GLY A 56 -27.21 10.41 -13.50
N ASN A 57 -26.06 10.24 -12.82
CA ASN A 57 -24.84 11.03 -13.06
C ASN A 57 -24.18 10.66 -14.39
N ILE A 58 -24.36 9.41 -14.83
CA ILE A 58 -23.86 8.89 -16.11
C ILE A 58 -24.99 8.21 -16.89
N THR A 59 -24.86 8.19 -18.22
CA THR A 59 -25.78 7.46 -19.11
C THR A 59 -25.46 5.97 -19.15
N LEU A 60 -26.37 5.16 -19.70
CA LEU A 60 -26.12 3.73 -19.94
C LEU A 60 -24.94 3.51 -20.89
N GLU A 61 -24.80 4.37 -21.90
CA GLU A 61 -23.69 4.33 -22.86
C GLU A 61 -22.36 4.58 -22.14
N GLN A 62 -22.27 5.64 -21.31
CA GLN A 62 -21.08 5.92 -20.51
C GLN A 62 -20.75 4.80 -19.53
N TYR A 63 -21.75 4.24 -18.85
CA TYR A 63 -21.56 3.09 -17.97
C TYR A 63 -20.96 1.88 -18.71
N GLN A 64 -21.48 1.59 -19.91
CA GLN A 64 -20.99 0.48 -20.74
C GLN A 64 -19.57 0.75 -21.25
N ASP A 65 -19.28 1.97 -21.67
CA ASP A 65 -17.94 2.37 -22.11
C ASP A 65 -16.92 2.23 -20.97
N GLU A 66 -17.24 2.68 -19.77
CA GLU A 66 -16.37 2.55 -18.58
C GLU A 66 -16.12 1.08 -18.21
N MET A 67 -17.19 0.25 -18.17
CA MET A 67 -17.08 -1.19 -17.90
C MET A 67 -16.25 -1.94 -18.95
N ASN A 68 -16.24 -1.47 -20.20
CA ASN A 68 -15.44 -2.04 -21.29
C ASN A 68 -14.04 -1.41 -21.40
N SER A 69 -13.76 -0.36 -20.62
CA SER A 69 -12.47 0.31 -20.63
C SER A 69 -11.40 -0.52 -19.93
N TYR A 70 -10.16 -0.38 -20.41
CA TYR A 70 -8.99 -1.04 -19.80
C TYR A 70 -8.29 -0.15 -18.77
N TYR A 71 -8.84 1.03 -18.45
CA TYR A 71 -8.17 2.01 -17.59
C TYR A 71 -7.96 1.51 -16.16
N TYR A 72 -8.94 0.80 -15.61
CA TYR A 72 -8.91 0.32 -14.24
C TYR A 72 -8.53 -1.17 -14.19
N ARG A 73 -7.32 -1.48 -13.69
CA ARG A 73 -6.77 -2.84 -13.57
C ARG A 73 -6.95 -3.69 -14.83
N ASN A 74 -6.67 -3.13 -16.02
CA ASN A 74 -6.89 -3.81 -17.31
C ASN A 74 -8.33 -4.35 -17.48
N GLY A 75 -9.33 -3.62 -17.00
CA GLY A 75 -10.75 -3.97 -17.08
C GLY A 75 -11.28 -4.76 -15.86
N ILE A 76 -10.46 -4.99 -14.83
CA ILE A 76 -10.89 -5.69 -13.61
C ILE A 76 -11.53 -4.70 -12.63
N TRP A 77 -12.82 -4.41 -12.82
CA TRP A 77 -13.61 -3.57 -11.90
C TRP A 77 -13.89 -4.24 -10.55
N GLN A 78 -13.88 -5.57 -10.50
CA GLN A 78 -14.09 -6.36 -9.31
C GLN A 78 -12.94 -7.37 -9.14
N LEU A 79 -12.02 -7.11 -8.22
CA LEU A 79 -10.88 -7.96 -7.96
C LEU A 79 -11.23 -9.04 -6.94
N THR A 80 -11.25 -10.27 -7.43
CA THR A 80 -11.60 -11.47 -6.67
C THR A 80 -10.43 -12.45 -6.69
N LYS A 81 -10.51 -13.49 -5.86
CA LYS A 81 -9.54 -14.59 -5.89
C LYS A 81 -9.45 -15.31 -7.25
N ASP A 82 -10.51 -15.23 -8.07
CA ASP A 82 -10.61 -15.94 -9.34
C ASP A 82 -9.91 -15.20 -10.49
N ASN A 83 -9.74 -13.87 -10.37
CA ASN A 83 -9.05 -13.04 -11.36
C ASN A 83 -7.76 -12.38 -10.84
N PHE A 84 -7.37 -12.67 -9.59
CA PHE A 84 -6.14 -12.13 -8.99
C PHE A 84 -4.88 -12.46 -9.81
N GLU A 85 -4.76 -13.69 -10.34
CA GLU A 85 -3.63 -14.06 -11.20
C GLU A 85 -3.57 -13.22 -12.49
N SER A 86 -4.73 -12.83 -13.04
CA SER A 86 -4.80 -11.91 -14.18
C SER A 86 -4.41 -10.48 -13.78
N TYR A 87 -4.82 -10.03 -12.60
CA TYR A 87 -4.42 -8.72 -12.07
C TYR A 87 -2.90 -8.61 -11.93
N LEU A 88 -2.23 -9.67 -11.46
CA LEU A 88 -0.75 -9.70 -11.38
C LEU A 88 -0.05 -9.52 -12.74
N GLN A 89 -0.73 -9.74 -13.86
CA GLN A 89 -0.20 -9.51 -15.21
C GLN A 89 -0.45 -8.08 -15.72
N SER A 90 -1.02 -7.20 -14.91
CA SER A 90 -1.28 -5.81 -15.29
C SER A 90 0.02 -5.01 -15.37
N ASP A 91 0.16 -4.16 -16.39
CA ASP A 91 1.36 -3.35 -16.62
C ASP A 91 1.70 -2.39 -15.47
N SER A 92 0.71 -2.00 -14.67
CA SER A 92 0.90 -1.11 -13.53
C SER A 92 1.42 -1.82 -12.27
N VAL A 93 1.28 -3.15 -12.19
CA VAL A 93 1.61 -3.92 -10.99
C VAL A 93 3.10 -4.24 -10.95
N ILE A 94 3.74 -3.87 -9.85
CA ILE A 94 5.11 -4.26 -9.56
C ILE A 94 5.09 -5.21 -8.36
N GLU A 95 5.34 -6.50 -8.60
CA GLU A 95 5.57 -7.47 -7.53
C GLU A 95 7.03 -7.39 -7.06
N LEU A 96 7.25 -7.23 -5.75
CA LEU A 96 8.58 -7.22 -5.14
C LEU A 96 8.74 -8.30 -4.09
N LYS A 97 9.94 -8.86 -4.00
CA LYS A 97 10.33 -9.75 -2.90
C LYS A 97 10.77 -8.95 -1.68
N LYS A 98 10.79 -9.62 -0.52
CA LYS A 98 11.21 -9.05 0.77
C LYS A 98 12.53 -8.27 0.69
N ASP A 99 13.55 -8.82 0.03
CA ASP A 99 14.86 -8.17 -0.09
C ASP A 99 14.84 -6.93 -1.00
N GLU A 100 13.97 -6.90 -2.00
CA GLU A 100 13.77 -5.74 -2.89
C GLU A 100 13.02 -4.63 -2.16
N LEU A 101 12.01 -4.97 -1.36
CA LEU A 101 11.29 -4.03 -0.49
C LEU A 101 12.20 -3.44 0.59
N LYS A 102 13.09 -4.24 1.18
CA LYS A 102 14.08 -3.73 2.14
C LYS A 102 15.00 -2.68 1.49
N LYS A 103 15.41 -2.90 0.24
CA LYS A 103 16.20 -1.93 -0.53
C LYS A 103 15.39 -0.68 -0.87
N LEU A 104 14.13 -0.84 -1.31
CA LEU A 104 13.21 0.26 -1.58
C LEU A 104 13.03 1.14 -0.35
N MET A 105 12.71 0.52 0.80
CA MET A 105 12.40 1.18 2.06
C MET A 105 13.48 2.18 2.48
N PHE A 106 14.75 1.83 2.31
CA PHE A 106 15.88 2.69 2.68
C PHE A 106 16.63 3.28 1.48
N GLN A 107 16.05 3.26 0.28
CA GLN A 107 16.66 3.97 -0.84
C GLN A 107 16.78 5.47 -0.49
N GLU A 108 17.97 6.05 -0.72
CA GLU A 108 18.34 7.42 -0.34
C GLU A 108 18.65 7.64 1.15
N PHE A 109 18.64 6.60 1.97
CA PHE A 109 19.03 6.64 3.38
C PHE A 109 20.29 5.83 3.62
N THR A 110 21.18 6.33 4.47
CA THR A 110 22.27 5.52 5.01
C THR A 110 21.76 4.63 6.15
N SER A 111 22.46 3.55 6.44
CA SER A 111 22.12 2.69 7.58
C SER A 111 22.14 3.48 8.90
N ASP A 112 23.15 4.32 9.11
CA ASP A 112 23.28 5.14 10.32
C ASP A 112 22.13 6.15 10.45
N GLU A 113 21.71 6.74 9.33
CA GLU A 113 20.57 7.66 9.32
C GLU A 113 19.27 6.93 9.66
N ALA A 114 19.01 5.76 9.06
CA ALA A 114 17.82 4.96 9.36
C ALA A 114 17.78 4.49 10.82
N VAL A 115 18.94 4.15 11.42
CA VAL A 115 19.05 3.79 12.85
C VAL A 115 18.76 5.00 13.72
N ARG A 116 19.34 6.16 13.40
CA ARG A 116 19.10 7.40 14.16
C ARG A 116 17.62 7.82 14.10
N LEU A 117 17.00 7.79 12.91
CA LEU A 117 15.58 8.10 12.74
C LEU A 117 14.70 7.16 13.55
N TYR A 118 15.05 5.87 13.63
CA TYR A 118 14.32 4.93 14.47
C TYR A 118 14.33 5.33 15.95
N SER A 119 15.48 5.75 16.48
CA SER A 119 15.57 6.26 17.85
C SER A 119 14.73 7.53 18.07
N VAL A 120 14.67 8.42 17.06
CA VAL A 120 13.80 9.62 17.11
C VAL A 120 12.33 9.21 17.23
N VAL A 121 11.87 8.23 16.43
CA VAL A 121 10.51 7.70 16.52
C VAL A 121 10.24 7.06 17.89
N GLU A 122 11.15 6.23 18.40
CA GLU A 122 10.96 5.60 19.71
C GLU A 122 10.91 6.61 20.85
N ASN A 123 11.75 7.64 20.80
CA ASN A 123 11.74 8.71 21.80
C ASN A 123 10.45 9.53 21.73
N LYS A 124 9.95 9.84 20.53
CA LYS A 124 8.66 10.50 20.35
C LYS A 124 7.53 9.64 20.93
N LEU A 125 7.47 8.35 20.63
CA LEU A 125 6.39 7.47 21.08
C LEU A 125 6.45 7.17 22.59
N SER A 126 7.66 7.07 23.16
CA SER A 126 7.84 6.66 24.57
C SER A 126 7.86 7.83 25.53
N TYR A 127 8.46 8.95 25.12
CA TYR A 127 8.75 10.10 25.98
C TYR A 127 8.12 11.40 25.49
N ASN A 128 7.44 11.38 24.34
CA ASN A 128 6.87 12.56 23.67
C ASN A 128 7.92 13.62 23.30
N ASP A 129 9.17 13.20 23.05
CA ASP A 129 10.24 14.08 22.58
C ASP A 129 9.85 14.75 21.23
N PRO A 130 10.19 16.03 21.02
CA PRO A 130 9.87 16.71 19.76
C PRO A 130 10.68 16.14 18.58
N ILE A 131 10.03 16.06 17.41
CA ILE A 131 10.68 15.71 16.15
C ILE A 131 11.00 17.02 15.41
N SER A 132 12.20 17.11 14.82
CA SER A 132 12.52 18.25 13.96
C SER A 132 11.63 18.26 12.71
N ASP A 133 10.98 19.39 12.44
CA ASP A 133 9.97 19.56 11.39
C ASP A 133 10.35 20.62 10.32
N SER A 134 11.43 21.38 10.54
CA SER A 134 11.81 22.49 9.66
C SER A 134 12.77 22.10 8.52
N GLY A 135 12.38 22.47 7.29
CA GLY A 135 13.21 22.36 6.09
C GLY A 135 13.26 20.96 5.45
N GLN A 136 13.95 20.85 4.32
CA GLN A 136 14.07 19.61 3.52
C GLN A 136 14.92 18.51 4.18
N GLN A 137 15.52 18.80 5.33
CA GLN A 137 16.34 17.85 6.09
C GLN A 137 15.69 17.47 7.42
N SER A 138 14.41 17.83 7.62
CA SER A 138 13.70 17.54 8.86
C SER A 138 13.53 16.04 9.07
N ASP A 139 13.61 15.61 10.32
CA ASP A 139 13.40 14.22 10.69
C ASP A 139 11.97 13.79 10.37
N PHE A 140 11.00 14.70 10.56
CA PHE A 140 9.61 14.46 10.23
C PHE A 140 9.44 14.08 8.75
N LEU A 141 10.06 14.83 7.83
CA LEU A 141 9.99 14.53 6.39
C LEU A 141 10.59 13.16 6.08
N LYS A 142 11.80 12.89 6.61
CA LYS A 142 12.53 11.65 6.38
C LYS A 142 11.82 10.42 6.93
N ILE A 143 11.22 10.54 8.11
CA ILE A 143 10.38 9.49 8.71
C ILE A 143 9.20 9.20 7.80
N ASN A 144 8.50 10.22 7.31
CA ASN A 144 7.36 10.04 6.41
C ASN A 144 7.77 9.41 5.06
N GLN A 145 8.96 9.71 4.53
CA GLN A 145 9.50 9.06 3.33
C GLN A 145 9.76 7.56 3.54
N ILE A 146 10.20 7.15 4.72
CA ILE A 146 10.36 5.71 5.06
C ILE A 146 8.98 5.09 5.31
N SER A 147 8.09 5.78 6.03
CA SER A 147 6.75 5.32 6.38
C SER A 147 5.86 5.09 5.14
N SER A 148 5.96 5.94 4.12
CA SER A 148 5.21 5.77 2.87
C SER A 148 5.58 4.49 2.12
N ARG A 149 6.78 3.94 2.38
CA ARG A 149 7.29 2.69 1.80
C ARG A 149 6.96 1.47 2.65
N LEU A 150 6.06 1.61 3.64
CA LEU A 150 5.42 0.49 4.32
C LEU A 150 4.14 0.08 3.57
N PRO A 151 3.61 -1.13 3.77
CA PRO A 151 2.32 -1.55 3.21
C PRO A 151 1.17 -0.74 3.80
N LEU A 152 0.25 -0.30 2.94
CA LEU A 152 -0.92 0.52 3.28
C LEU A 152 -2.22 -0.31 3.29
N PHE A 153 -2.24 -1.42 2.53
CA PHE A 153 -3.38 -2.32 2.41
C PHE A 153 -2.96 -3.76 2.73
N TYR A 154 -3.91 -4.53 3.24
CA TYR A 154 -3.83 -5.97 3.49
C TYR A 154 -5.10 -6.63 2.97
N VAL A 155 -4.93 -7.50 1.97
CA VAL A 155 -6.01 -8.26 1.35
C VAL A 155 -5.72 -9.74 1.52
N ASN A 156 -6.63 -10.48 2.15
CA ASN A 156 -6.48 -11.91 2.33
C ASN A 156 -7.66 -12.63 1.69
N PHE A 157 -7.44 -13.21 0.51
CA PHE A 157 -8.44 -13.99 -0.20
C PHE A 157 -8.73 -15.34 0.46
N ASP A 158 -7.78 -15.88 1.23
CA ASP A 158 -7.94 -17.18 1.89
C ASP A 158 -8.87 -17.09 3.11
N THR A 159 -8.90 -15.93 3.77
CA THR A 159 -9.71 -15.69 4.97
C THR A 159 -10.75 -14.59 4.82
N GLU A 160 -10.90 -14.02 3.62
CA GLU A 160 -11.88 -12.97 3.30
C GLU A 160 -11.74 -11.75 4.22
N VAL A 161 -10.51 -11.26 4.36
CA VAL A 161 -10.16 -10.09 5.19
C VAL A 161 -9.61 -8.97 4.32
N TYR A 162 -10.07 -7.74 4.54
CA TYR A 162 -9.58 -6.53 3.88
C TYR A 162 -9.31 -5.43 4.90
N LEU A 163 -8.05 -5.06 5.12
CA LEU A 163 -7.68 -4.01 6.06
C LEU A 163 -6.83 -2.96 5.36
N HIS A 164 -6.95 -1.72 5.81
CA HIS A 164 -6.10 -0.63 5.33
C HIS A 164 -5.80 0.36 6.44
N MET A 165 -4.73 1.11 6.23
CA MET A 165 -4.33 2.25 7.08
C MET A 165 -4.39 3.57 6.31
N ASP A 166 -5.09 3.61 5.16
CA ASP A 166 -5.48 4.88 4.53
C ASP A 166 -6.70 5.41 5.28
N TRP A 167 -6.49 6.42 6.13
CA TRP A 167 -7.50 6.98 7.02
C TRP A 167 -8.37 8.06 6.36
N ASP A 168 -8.01 8.50 5.15
CA ASP A 168 -8.70 9.59 4.46
C ASP A 168 -9.92 9.11 3.65
N ARG A 169 -10.11 7.79 3.54
CA ARG A 169 -11.09 7.15 2.66
C ARG A 169 -11.71 5.92 3.31
N CYS A 170 -12.97 5.65 2.96
CA CYS A 170 -13.70 4.46 3.41
C CYS A 170 -13.54 3.30 2.42
N HIS A 171 -12.31 2.80 2.22
CA HIS A 171 -12.06 1.70 1.27
C HIS A 171 -12.76 0.40 1.71
N GLU A 172 -13.00 0.25 3.02
CA GLU A 172 -13.69 -0.89 3.61
C GLU A 172 -15.14 -1.06 3.15
N ASP A 173 -15.76 -0.01 2.59
CA ASP A 173 -17.13 -0.05 2.05
C ASP A 173 -17.19 -0.70 0.66
N TYR A 174 -16.04 -0.89 0.00
CA TYR A 174 -15.92 -1.40 -1.36
C TYR A 174 -15.50 -2.88 -1.42
N VAL A 175 -15.93 -3.66 -0.44
CA VAL A 175 -15.63 -5.09 -0.36
C VAL A 175 -16.88 -5.94 -0.66
N TYR A 176 -16.70 -7.25 -0.69
CA TYR A 176 -17.80 -8.18 -0.93
C TYR A 176 -18.53 -8.52 0.36
N ASP A 177 -19.82 -8.84 0.24
CA ASP A 177 -20.63 -9.31 1.37
C ASP A 177 -19.96 -10.50 2.06
N GLY A 178 -19.91 -10.45 3.40
CA GLY A 178 -19.33 -11.49 4.24
C GLY A 178 -17.83 -11.32 4.55
N TRP A 179 -17.13 -10.43 3.85
CA TRP A 179 -15.74 -10.10 4.17
C TRP A 179 -15.65 -9.31 5.48
N PHE A 180 -14.59 -9.56 6.26
CA PHE A 180 -14.22 -8.66 7.34
C PHE A 180 -13.39 -7.51 6.79
N SER A 181 -13.97 -6.31 6.73
CA SER A 181 -13.29 -5.10 6.26
C SER A 181 -13.24 -3.99 7.29
N LYS A 182 -12.11 -3.27 7.37
CA LYS A 182 -11.95 -2.13 8.28
C LYS A 182 -10.71 -1.27 7.99
N ALA A 183 -10.83 0.04 8.20
CA ALA A 183 -9.69 0.90 8.46
C ALA A 183 -9.06 0.57 9.84
N MET A 184 -7.94 -0.15 9.88
CA MET A 184 -7.24 -0.50 11.11
C MET A 184 -5.78 -0.92 10.88
N ASP A 185 -4.96 -0.80 11.93
CA ASP A 185 -3.60 -1.37 11.92
C ASP A 185 -3.68 -2.89 11.78
N PHE A 186 -2.95 -3.43 10.81
CA PHE A 186 -2.90 -4.86 10.48
C PHE A 186 -1.49 -5.45 10.60
N GLY A 187 -0.49 -4.69 11.05
CA GLY A 187 0.91 -5.12 11.06
C GLY A 187 1.15 -6.40 11.87
N TYR A 188 0.30 -6.66 12.87
CA TYR A 188 0.34 -7.86 13.70
C TYR A 188 -0.11 -9.15 12.99
N LEU A 189 -0.79 -9.06 11.85
CA LEU A 189 -1.23 -10.22 11.07
C LEU A 189 -0.12 -10.80 10.19
N ILE A 190 0.94 -10.03 9.95
CA ILE A 190 2.00 -10.42 9.04
C ILE A 190 3.02 -11.26 9.81
N PRO A 191 3.32 -12.50 9.39
CA PRO A 191 4.32 -13.30 10.07
C PRO A 191 5.69 -12.62 9.99
N ASP A 192 6.47 -12.70 11.07
CA ASP A 192 7.75 -12.00 11.21
C ASP A 192 8.74 -12.28 10.07
N GLU A 193 8.70 -13.50 9.52
CA GLU A 193 9.54 -13.90 8.40
C GLU A 193 9.24 -13.12 7.11
N PHE A 194 8.06 -12.53 6.97
CA PHE A 194 7.66 -11.72 5.82
C PHE A 194 7.83 -10.22 6.04
N CYS A 195 7.85 -9.74 7.29
CA CYS A 195 8.05 -8.33 7.62
C CYS A 195 9.42 -7.80 7.14
N TYR A 196 9.46 -7.08 6.01
CA TYR A 196 10.71 -6.46 5.49
C TYR A 196 11.17 -5.27 6.33
N TRP A 197 10.29 -4.72 7.16
CA TRP A 197 10.53 -3.59 8.04
C TRP A 197 11.04 -4.01 9.44
N LYS A 198 11.17 -5.31 9.73
CA LYS A 198 11.81 -5.81 10.94
C LYS A 198 13.29 -6.12 10.65
N ILE A 199 14.19 -5.27 11.12
CA ILE A 199 15.61 -5.29 10.73
C ILE A 199 16.48 -5.15 11.97
N GLU A 200 17.32 -6.14 12.26
CA GLU A 200 18.29 -6.11 13.37
C GLU A 200 17.66 -5.70 14.72
N GLY A 201 16.48 -6.24 15.01
CA GLY A 201 15.73 -5.96 16.25
C GLY A 201 14.92 -4.65 16.24
N ARG A 202 14.95 -3.87 15.17
CA ARG A 202 14.16 -2.64 15.01
C ARG A 202 12.90 -2.92 14.19
N ASP A 203 11.75 -2.49 14.70
CA ASP A 203 10.45 -2.64 14.03
C ASP A 203 10.00 -1.30 13.46
N TYR A 204 10.35 -1.05 12.20
CA TYR A 204 10.05 0.22 11.53
C TYR A 204 8.55 0.42 11.27
N TRP A 205 7.67 -0.56 11.57
CA TRP A 205 6.21 -0.35 11.56
C TRP A 205 5.78 0.83 12.45
N LYS A 206 6.56 1.10 13.52
CA LYS A 206 6.38 2.26 14.41
C LYS A 206 6.33 3.60 13.68
N PHE A 207 6.91 3.70 12.49
CA PHE A 207 6.89 4.93 11.68
C PHE A 207 5.46 5.28 11.19
N ARG A 208 4.52 4.34 11.24
CA ARG A 208 3.09 4.60 10.96
C ARG A 208 2.32 5.23 12.13
N GLN A 209 2.93 5.31 13.32
CA GLN A 209 2.25 5.76 14.54
C GLN A 209 2.48 7.25 14.84
N LEU A 210 3.09 7.98 13.90
CA LEU A 210 3.45 9.39 14.03
C LEU A 210 2.52 10.32 13.26
#